data_AF-A0A376F429-F1
#
_entry.id   AF-A0A376F429-F1
#
_cell.length_a   1.000
_cell.length_b   1.000
_cell.length_c   1.000
_cell.angle_alpha   90.00
_cell.angle_beta   90.00
_cell.angle_gamma   90.00
#
_symmetry.space_group_name_H-M   'P 1'
#
loop_
_entity.id
_entity.type
_entity.pdbx_description
1 polymer ?
#
loop_
_entity_poly.entity_id
_entity_poly.type
_entity_poly.pdbx_seq_one_letter_code
_entity_poly.pdbx_strand_id
1 'polypeptide(L)'
;MGLHLQESIAEQGALRDATDDEIDASLERLNRWNGNRNGEDPVEIRKALQECMQHNFSVFREGDAMAKGLEQLKAIRERLKNAPSGRHLQRVQHPAASSAWSWIT
;
A
#
# COMPACT_ATOMS: atom_id res chain seq x y z
N MET A 1 5.52 4.53 26.36
CA MET A 1 5.42 5.12 25.00
C MET A 1 4.28 6.12 25.04
N GLY A 2 4.54 7.40 24.80
CA GLY A 2 3.51 8.47 24.90
C GLY A 2 3.77 9.57 25.94
N LEU A 3 4.92 9.58 26.62
CA LEU A 3 5.26 10.55 27.67
C LEU A 3 5.13 12.03 27.22
N HIS A 4 5.42 12.31 25.95
CA HIS A 4 5.39 13.66 25.39
C HIS A 4 4.16 13.96 24.52
N LEU A 5 3.15 13.07 24.49
CA LEU A 5 1.99 13.27 23.62
C LEU A 5 1.18 14.50 24.06
N GLN A 6 1.05 14.71 25.36
CA GLN A 6 0.28 15.82 25.93
C GLN A 6 1.00 17.17 25.74
N GLU A 7 2.32 17.21 25.91
CA GLU A 7 3.16 18.37 25.57
C GLU A 7 3.09 18.67 24.07
N SER A 8 3.21 17.62 23.23
CA SER A 8 3.09 17.78 21.79
C SER A 8 1.73 18.37 21.43
N ILE A 9 0.60 17.84 21.93
CA ILE A 9 -0.76 18.38 21.67
C ILE A 9 -0.88 19.84 22.10
N ALA A 10 -0.30 20.22 23.24
CA ALA A 10 -0.30 21.61 23.69
C ALA A 10 0.55 22.52 22.79
N GLU A 11 1.68 22.05 22.28
CA GLU A 11 2.57 22.79 21.37
C GLU A 11 1.98 23.02 19.97
N GLN A 12 1.23 22.06 19.41
CA GLN A 12 0.58 22.20 18.07
C GLN A 12 -0.64 23.14 18.11
N GLY A 13 -1.19 23.42 19.30
CA GLY A 13 -2.38 24.24 19.45
C GLY A 13 -3.67 23.58 18.92
N ALA A 14 -4.75 24.36 18.81
CA ALA A 14 -6.03 23.86 18.32
C ALA A 14 -5.99 23.61 16.81
N LEU A 15 -6.21 22.36 16.41
CA LEU A 15 -6.35 21.97 15.01
C LEU A 15 -7.75 22.34 14.51
N ARG A 16 -7.83 22.82 13.25
CA ARG A 16 -9.09 23.02 12.54
C ARG A 16 -9.67 21.66 12.16
N ASP A 17 -10.99 21.55 12.20
CA ASP A 17 -11.68 20.38 11.65
C ASP A 17 -11.35 20.20 10.15
N ALA A 18 -11.27 18.94 9.74
CA ALA A 18 -11.09 18.61 8.33
C ALA A 18 -12.34 19.01 7.54
N THR A 19 -12.12 19.61 6.37
CA THR A 19 -13.15 19.93 5.40
C THR A 19 -13.53 18.70 4.58
N ASP A 20 -14.74 18.68 4.01
CA ASP A 20 -15.18 17.60 3.13
C ASP A 20 -14.23 17.40 1.94
N ASP A 21 -13.66 18.48 1.39
CA ASP A 21 -12.65 18.41 0.33
C ASP A 21 -11.36 17.67 0.77
N GLU A 22 -10.92 17.87 2.02
CA GLU A 22 -9.74 17.16 2.57
C GLU A 22 -10.05 15.67 2.80
N ILE A 23 -11.29 15.35 3.15
CA ILE A 23 -11.78 13.96 3.27
C ILE A 23 -11.84 13.31 1.88
N ASP A 24 -12.41 13.99 0.89
CA ASP A 24 -12.51 13.50 -0.48
C ASP A 24 -11.13 13.30 -1.11
N ALA A 25 -10.18 14.23 -0.89
CA ALA A 25 -8.79 14.09 -1.30
C ALA A 25 -8.14 12.82 -0.71
N SER A 26 -8.48 12.47 0.53
CA SER A 26 -7.99 11.25 1.18
C SER A 26 -8.58 9.98 0.53
N LEU A 27 -9.79 10.07 -0.01
CA LEU A 27 -10.49 8.95 -0.68
C LEU A 27 -10.08 8.76 -2.14
N GLU A 28 -9.49 9.75 -2.81
CA GLU A 28 -9.07 9.66 -4.22
C GLU A 28 -8.25 8.41 -4.53
N ARG A 29 -7.33 8.04 -3.63
CA ARG A 29 -6.50 6.84 -3.79
C ARG A 29 -7.37 5.59 -3.82
N LEU A 30 -8.28 5.43 -2.86
CA LEU A 30 -9.20 4.29 -2.78
C LEU A 30 -10.12 4.24 -4.00
N ASN A 31 -10.67 5.38 -4.40
CA ASN A 31 -11.57 5.51 -5.56
C ASN A 31 -10.89 5.07 -6.86
N ARG A 32 -9.60 5.39 -7.05
CA ARG A 32 -8.82 4.93 -8.20
C ARG A 32 -8.72 3.41 -8.28
N TRP A 33 -8.44 2.75 -7.15
CA TRP A 33 -8.38 1.29 -7.08
C TRP A 33 -9.76 0.66 -7.34
N ASN A 34 -10.83 1.26 -6.84
CA ASN A 34 -12.20 0.77 -7.05
C ASN A 34 -12.70 0.95 -8.49
N GLY A 35 -12.30 2.05 -9.16
CA GLY A 35 -12.74 2.37 -10.52
C GLY A 35 -12.03 1.58 -11.62
N ASN A 36 -10.83 1.06 -11.36
CA ASN A 36 -10.04 0.37 -12.36
C ASN A 36 -10.28 -1.15 -12.33
N ARG A 37 -10.84 -1.68 -13.43
CA ARG A 37 -11.13 -3.11 -13.63
C ARG A 37 -10.24 -3.79 -14.67
N ASN A 38 -9.57 -3.01 -15.51
CA ASN A 38 -8.76 -3.49 -16.62
C ASN A 38 -7.35 -2.90 -16.48
N GLY A 39 -6.41 -3.73 -16.08
CA GLY A 39 -5.04 -3.28 -15.88
C GLY A 39 -4.13 -4.43 -15.51
N GLU A 40 -2.90 -4.07 -15.18
CA GLU A 40 -1.84 -5.01 -14.85
C GLU A 40 -1.97 -5.57 -13.43
N ASP A 41 -1.69 -6.86 -13.24
CA ASP A 41 -1.83 -7.53 -11.94
C ASP A 41 -0.96 -6.83 -10.86
N PRO A 42 -1.55 -6.36 -9.74
CA PRO A 42 -0.81 -5.76 -8.64
C PRO A 42 0.29 -6.67 -8.07
N VAL A 43 0.14 -7.99 -8.18
CA VAL A 43 1.14 -8.97 -7.73
C VAL A 43 2.42 -8.87 -8.55
N GLU A 44 2.32 -8.71 -9.87
CA GLU A 44 3.48 -8.59 -10.75
C GLU A 44 4.19 -7.24 -10.56
N ILE A 45 3.44 -6.16 -10.34
CA ILE A 45 4.00 -4.85 -10.01
C ILE A 45 4.75 -4.91 -8.67
N ARG A 46 4.20 -5.62 -7.67
CA ARG A 46 4.86 -5.83 -6.38
C ARG A 46 6.17 -6.61 -6.52
N LYS A 47 6.20 -7.68 -7.33
CA LYS A 47 7.42 -8.44 -7.59
C LYS A 47 8.49 -7.58 -8.24
N ALA A 48 8.13 -6.85 -9.30
CA ALA A 48 9.05 -5.95 -10.00
C ALA A 48 9.63 -4.86 -9.08
N LEU A 49 8.81 -4.31 -8.18
CA LEU A 49 9.25 -3.35 -7.16
C LEU A 49 10.27 -3.99 -6.20
N GLN A 50 9.98 -5.19 -5.71
CA GLN A 50 10.86 -5.91 -4.79
C GLN A 50 12.21 -6.24 -5.44
N GLU A 51 12.20 -6.72 -6.68
CA GLU A 51 13.42 -7.00 -7.46
C GLU A 51 14.23 -5.73 -7.70
N CYS A 52 13.60 -4.64 -8.14
CA CYS A 52 14.27 -3.36 -8.36
C CYS A 52 14.95 -2.83 -7.08
N MET A 53 14.28 -2.95 -5.93
CA MET A 53 14.84 -2.55 -4.64
C MET A 53 16.01 -3.45 -4.22
N GLN A 54 15.88 -4.77 -4.39
CA GLN A 54 16.91 -5.72 -4.00
C GLN A 54 18.17 -5.63 -4.89
N HIS A 55 18.01 -5.32 -6.17
CA HIS A 55 19.12 -5.28 -7.15
C HIS A 55 19.86 -3.94 -7.14
N ASN A 56 19.14 -2.81 -7.06
CA ASN A 56 19.73 -1.49 -7.25
C ASN A 56 19.97 -0.73 -5.93
N PHE A 57 19.33 -1.15 -4.83
CA PHE A 57 19.40 -0.47 -3.52
C PHE A 57 19.86 -1.39 -2.39
N SER A 58 20.60 -2.45 -2.73
CA SER A 58 21.21 -3.39 -1.80
C SER A 58 22.29 -2.73 -0.90
N VAL A 59 23.01 -3.56 -0.14
CA VAL A 59 24.10 -3.14 0.75
C VAL A 59 25.21 -2.43 -0.02
N PHE A 60 25.44 -2.80 -1.28
CA PHE A 60 26.34 -2.11 -2.19
C PHE A 60 25.55 -1.23 -3.15
N ARG A 61 25.83 0.07 -3.12
CA ARG A 61 25.15 1.06 -3.96
C ARG A 61 26.18 1.74 -4.85
N GLU A 62 25.99 1.60 -6.15
CA GLU A 62 26.80 2.24 -7.18
C GLU A 62 25.95 3.30 -7.91
N GLY A 63 26.56 4.43 -8.28
CA GLY A 63 25.85 5.57 -8.89
C GLY A 63 25.02 5.17 -10.12
N ASP A 64 25.62 4.37 -11.01
CA ASP A 64 24.98 3.95 -12.25
C ASP A 64 23.83 2.95 -12.01
N ALA A 65 23.98 2.06 -11.04
CA ALA A 65 22.92 1.11 -10.64
C ALA A 65 21.73 1.84 -10.01
N MET A 66 21.99 2.86 -9.17
CA MET A 66 20.93 3.67 -8.56
C MET A 66 20.19 4.53 -9.58
N ALA A 67 20.88 5.10 -10.57
CA ALA A 67 20.26 5.86 -11.65
C ALA A 67 19.28 4.98 -12.45
N LYS A 68 19.72 3.77 -12.83
CA LYS A 68 18.87 2.77 -13.50
C LYS A 68 17.71 2.31 -12.61
N GLY A 69 17.96 2.08 -11.33
CA GLY A 69 16.92 1.72 -10.36
C GLY A 69 15.86 2.80 -10.20
N LEU A 70 16.24 4.09 -10.22
CA LEU A 70 15.30 5.20 -10.15
C LEU A 70 14.40 5.28 -11.39
N GLU A 71 14.95 5.04 -12.58
CA GLU A 71 14.16 4.97 -13.81
C GLU A 71 13.17 3.80 -13.79
N GLN A 72 13.62 2.63 -13.35
CA GLN A 72 12.76 1.45 -13.16
C GLN A 72 11.64 1.73 -12.17
N LEU A 73 11.93 2.39 -11.05
CA LEU A 73 10.93 2.80 -10.06
C LEU A 73 9.90 3.78 -10.64
N LYS A 74 10.31 4.73 -11.50
CA LYS A 74 9.39 5.64 -12.18
C LYS A 74 8.44 4.87 -13.11
N ALA A 75 8.95 3.91 -13.88
CA ALA A 75 8.13 3.07 -14.74
C ALA A 75 7.13 2.21 -13.94
N ILE A 76 7.59 1.59 -12.84
CA ILE A 76 6.75 0.81 -11.93
C ILE A 76 5.66 1.70 -11.29
N ARG A 77 5.99 2.95 -10.94
CA ARG A 77 5.01 3.91 -10.41
C ARG A 77 3.90 4.22 -11.41
N GLU A 78 4.22 4.43 -12.68
CA GLU A 78 3.20 4.65 -13.72
C GLU A 78 2.33 3.41 -13.92
N ARG A 79 2.93 2.21 -13.94
CA ARG A 79 2.19 0.93 -14.00
C ARG A 79 1.22 0.78 -12.83
N LEU A 80 1.65 1.16 -11.61
CA LEU A 80 0.81 1.10 -10.41
C LEU A 80 -0.41 2.03 -10.46
N LYS A 81 -0.34 3.17 -11.18
CA LYS A 81 -1.51 4.06 -11.33
C LYS A 81 -2.66 3.39 -12.08
N ASN A 82 -2.33 2.45 -12.97
CA ASN A 82 -3.26 1.71 -13.81
C ASN A 82 -3.52 0.29 -13.30
N ALA A 83 -3.07 -0.05 -12.09
CA ALA A 83 -3.35 -1.34 -11.48
C ALA A 83 -4.85 -1.41 -11.07
N PRO A 84 -5.56 -2.49 -11.42
CA PRO A 84 -6.93 -2.69 -11.00
C PRO A 84 -6.98 -3.10 -9.53
N SER A 85 -8.15 -2.95 -8.90
CA SER A 85 -8.39 -3.54 -7.58
C SER A 85 -8.14 -5.05 -7.66
N GLY A 86 -7.01 -5.47 -7.09
CA GLY A 86 -6.70 -6.87 -6.92
C GLY A 86 -7.80 -7.48 -6.07
N ARG A 87 -8.71 -8.22 -6.70
CA ARG A 87 -9.79 -8.98 -6.04
C ARG A 87 -9.21 -10.19 -5.29
N HIS A 88 -8.09 -10.00 -4.60
CA HIS A 88 -7.37 -11.03 -3.87
C HIS A 88 -7.85 -11.16 -2.41
N LEU A 89 -8.82 -10.36 -1.99
CA LEU A 89 -9.48 -10.46 -0.68
C LEU A 89 -10.68 -11.41 -0.64
N GLN A 90 -10.97 -12.19 -1.70
CA GLN A 90 -12.03 -13.22 -1.66
C GLN A 90 -11.54 -14.67 -1.52
N ARG A 91 -10.25 -14.93 -1.28
CA ARG A 91 -9.76 -16.31 -1.08
C ARG A 91 -8.99 -16.51 0.23
N VAL A 92 -9.58 -16.05 1.33
CA VAL A 92 -9.42 -16.69 2.64
C VAL A 92 -10.82 -16.92 3.23
N GLN A 93 -11.70 -17.58 2.47
CA GLN A 93 -12.75 -18.35 3.12
C GLN A 93 -12.07 -19.58 3.72
N HIS A 94 -11.85 -19.54 5.03
CA HIS A 94 -11.49 -20.70 5.84
C HIS A 94 -12.45 -21.87 5.52
N PRO A 95 -11.98 -23.02 4.99
CA PRO A 95 -12.82 -24.23 4.96
C PRO A 95 -12.80 -24.97 6.31
N ALA A 96 -12.05 -24.48 7.31
CA ALA A 96 -11.69 -25.27 8.49
C ALA A 96 -12.48 -24.93 9.78
N ALA A 97 -13.56 -24.15 9.71
CA ALA A 97 -14.36 -23.82 10.89
C ALA A 97 -15.61 -24.72 11.08
N SER A 98 -15.91 -25.61 10.14
CA SER A 98 -17.12 -26.45 10.22
C SER A 98 -16.92 -27.82 10.87
N SER A 99 -15.68 -28.30 11.06
CA SER A 99 -15.42 -29.61 11.67
C SER A 99 -15.12 -29.58 13.17
N ALA A 100 -14.87 -28.40 13.74
CA ALA A 100 -14.55 -28.25 15.16
C ALA A 100 -15.78 -28.32 16.08
N TRP A 101 -16.99 -28.12 15.56
CA TRP A 101 -18.24 -28.13 16.33
C TRP A 101 -18.95 -29.50 16.37
N SER A 102 -18.42 -30.52 15.70
CA SER A 102 -19.00 -31.87 15.70
C SER A 102 -18.56 -32.74 16.90
N TRP A 103 -17.66 -32.25 17.75
CA TRP A 103 -17.09 -33.01 18.89
C TRP A 103 -17.58 -32.52 20.27
N ILE A 104 -18.53 -31.57 20.32
CA ILE A 104 -19.07 -31.02 21.57
C ILE A 104 -20.60 -31.27 21.71
N THR A 105 -21.14 -32.26 21.00
CA THR A 105 -22.47 -32.82 21.30
C THR A 105 -22.42 -34.34 21.23
#